data_AF-A0A1J5IIS2-F1
#
_entry.id   AF-A0A1J5IIS2-F1
#
_cell.length_a   1.000
_cell.length_b   1.000
_cell.length_c   1.000
_cell.angle_alpha   90.00
_cell.angle_beta   90.00
_cell.angle_gamma   90.00
#
_symmetry.space_group_name_H-M   'P 1'
#
loop_
_entity.id
_entity.type
_entity.pdbx_description
1 polymer ?
#
loop_
_entity_poly.entity_id
_entity_poly.type
_entity_poly.pdbx_seq_one_letter_code
_entity_poly.pdbx_strand_id
1 'polypeptide(L)'
;MSDNDKIREGEFRSWSFPPEKIREWTRVFLSDAGYELLPPDYIGFVLPAIYGRRKEGEKTYDIVGFDAPDMETSTEALAKLAAARAVLGDRADYALLLPPINEYLLLEYFRQDRGRWYLAMKDLKIMVWLINPAEEYVWCITGEPLDKTLLEFFVQGKISADFLIMREINQLLWEDELREMQNERR
;
A
#
# COMPACT_ATOMS: atom_id res chain seq x y z
N MET A 1 -19.72 26.53 14.30
CA MET A 1 -20.26 26.29 12.95
C MET A 1 -19.81 24.90 12.56
N SER A 2 -20.75 23.98 12.37
CA SER A 2 -20.50 22.54 12.21
C SER A 2 -20.18 22.19 10.76
N ASP A 3 -18.95 21.77 10.48
CA ASP A 3 -18.55 21.26 9.16
C ASP A 3 -18.98 19.79 9.03
N ASN A 4 -20.26 19.62 8.73
CA ASN A 4 -20.87 18.40 8.22
C ASN A 4 -20.85 18.46 6.68
N ASP A 5 -19.69 18.27 6.06
CA ASP A 5 -19.61 18.04 4.62
C ASP A 5 -19.35 16.55 4.32
N LYS A 6 -20.46 15.82 4.35
CA LYS A 6 -20.87 14.78 3.39
C LYS A 6 -20.08 13.45 3.39
N ILE A 7 -20.45 12.62 4.36
CA ILE A 7 -20.75 11.21 4.08
C ILE A 7 -21.69 11.19 2.87
N ARG A 8 -21.24 10.67 1.72
CA ARG A 8 -22.16 10.38 0.61
C ARG A 8 -23.10 9.27 1.07
N GLU A 9 -24.39 9.55 1.22
CA GLU A 9 -25.39 8.52 1.48
C GLU A 9 -25.35 7.48 0.34
N GLY A 10 -24.97 6.25 0.72
CA GLY A 10 -24.74 5.07 -0.12
C GLY A 10 -23.92 4.04 0.67
N GLU A 11 -23.86 2.78 0.24
CA GLU A 11 -22.89 1.81 0.79
C GLU A 11 -21.50 2.43 0.72
N PHE A 12 -20.82 2.56 1.87
CA PHE A 12 -19.50 3.20 1.97
C PHE A 12 -18.56 2.65 0.88
N ARG A 13 -18.07 3.51 -0.02
CA ARG A 13 -17.14 3.11 -1.12
C ARG A 13 -15.69 3.44 -0.77
N SER A 14 -15.41 4.68 -0.37
CA SER A 14 -14.09 5.12 0.05
C SER A 14 -14.19 6.35 0.95
N TRP A 15 -13.16 6.58 1.76
CA TRP A 15 -12.90 7.90 2.32
C TRP A 15 -12.16 8.75 1.28
N SER A 16 -12.42 10.05 1.29
CA SER A 16 -11.65 11.02 0.51
C SER A 16 -10.91 11.93 1.48
N PHE A 17 -9.58 11.85 1.49
CA PHE A 17 -8.73 12.78 2.22
C PHE A 17 -7.83 13.52 1.23
N PRO A 18 -7.55 14.82 1.46
CA PRO A 18 -6.52 15.51 0.70
C PRO A 18 -5.17 14.77 0.82
N PRO A 19 -4.39 14.64 -0.27
CA PRO A 19 -3.08 14.00 -0.25
C PRO A 19 -2.16 14.53 0.86
N GLU A 20 -2.23 15.83 1.14
CA GLU A 20 -1.48 16.50 2.20
C GLU A 20 -1.78 15.91 3.59
N LYS A 21 -3.05 15.60 3.86
CA LYS A 21 -3.49 15.04 5.13
C LYS A 21 -3.03 13.58 5.29
N ILE A 22 -3.03 12.82 4.20
CA ILE A 22 -2.47 11.46 4.16
C ILE A 22 -0.96 11.51 4.48
N ARG A 23 -0.23 12.43 3.84
CA ARG A 23 1.20 12.62 4.09
C ARG A 23 1.49 13.06 5.52
N GLU A 24 0.75 14.03 6.03
CA GLU A 24 0.88 14.52 7.40
C GLU A 24 0.69 13.38 8.40
N TRP A 25 -0.39 12.60 8.28
CA TRP A 25 -0.62 11.51 9.20
C TRP A 25 0.41 10.38 9.06
N THR A 26 0.89 10.11 7.85
CA THR A 26 2.01 9.17 7.64
C THR A 26 3.28 9.62 8.36
N ARG A 27 3.56 10.93 8.36
CA ARG A 27 4.70 11.51 9.09
C ARG A 27 4.56 11.34 10.60
N VAL A 28 3.37 11.55 11.14
CA VAL A 28 3.07 11.31 12.57
C VAL A 28 3.29 9.83 12.90
N PHE A 29 2.65 8.93 12.16
CA PHE A 29 2.79 7.49 12.33
C PHE A 29 4.26 7.02 12.33
N LEU A 30 5.06 7.47 11.37
CA LEU A 30 6.48 7.11 11.29
C LEU A 30 7.29 7.70 12.45
N SER A 31 6.99 8.94 12.85
CA SER A 31 7.67 9.59 13.98
C SER A 31 7.39 8.86 15.29
N ASP A 32 6.15 8.43 15.52
CA ASP A 32 5.75 7.64 16.69
C ASP A 32 6.46 6.27 16.71
N ALA A 33 6.68 5.68 15.53
CA ALA A 33 7.49 4.47 15.35
C ALA A 33 9.01 4.71 15.49
N GLY A 34 9.45 5.94 15.75
CA GLY A 34 10.85 6.30 15.96
C GLY A 34 11.68 6.49 14.68
N TYR A 35 11.02 6.73 13.55
CA TYR A 35 11.70 7.10 12.30
C TYR A 35 12.02 8.61 12.29
N GLU A 36 13.22 8.94 11.86
CA GLU A 36 13.59 10.29 11.46
C GLU A 36 13.05 10.55 10.04
N LEU A 37 12.26 11.61 9.89
CA LEU A 37 11.75 12.03 8.58
C LEU A 37 12.82 12.85 7.86
N LEU A 38 13.28 12.31 6.74
CA LEU A 38 14.26 12.97 5.89
C LEU A 38 13.56 13.97 4.96
N PRO A 39 14.22 15.09 4.62
CA PRO A 39 13.71 16.00 3.61
C PRO A 39 13.54 15.26 2.27
N PRO A 40 12.52 15.59 1.47
CA PRO A 40 12.35 14.99 0.16
C PRO A 40 13.59 15.21 -0.72
N ASP A 41 14.16 14.13 -1.23
CA ASP A 41 15.26 14.15 -2.18
C ASP A 41 15.00 13.13 -3.30
N TYR A 42 15.59 13.36 -4.47
CA TYR A 42 15.39 12.51 -5.64
C TYR A 42 16.02 11.13 -5.43
N ILE A 43 15.22 10.09 -5.68
CA ILE A 43 15.69 8.71 -5.81
C ILE A 43 15.72 8.40 -7.31
N GLY A 44 16.91 8.55 -7.92
CA GLY A 44 17.03 8.53 -9.37
C GLY A 44 16.31 9.73 -9.99
N PHE A 45 15.13 9.52 -10.59
CA PHE A 45 14.33 10.56 -11.23
C PHE A 45 12.94 10.77 -10.58
N VAL A 46 12.67 10.10 -9.45
CA VAL A 46 11.40 10.23 -8.73
C VAL A 46 11.61 10.91 -7.37
N LEU A 47 10.66 11.75 -6.97
CA LEU A 47 10.66 12.44 -5.68
C LEU A 47 9.58 11.81 -4.79
N PRO A 48 9.95 11.12 -3.69
CA PRO A 48 8.99 10.48 -2.82
C PRO A 48 8.18 11.50 -2.00
N ALA A 49 6.95 11.13 -1.67
CA ALA A 49 6.10 11.93 -0.79
C ALA A 49 6.59 11.86 0.68
N ILE A 50 7.15 10.70 1.04
CA ILE A 50 7.67 10.38 2.37
C ILE A 50 9.01 9.65 2.23
N TYR A 51 9.99 10.07 3.01
CA TYR A 51 11.20 9.30 3.26
C TYR A 51 11.48 9.29 4.76
N GLY A 52 11.39 8.11 5.38
CA GLY A 52 11.73 7.89 6.78
C GLY A 52 12.97 7.01 6.92
N ARG A 53 13.77 7.26 7.96
CA ARG A 53 14.91 6.42 8.33
C ARG A 53 14.90 6.14 9.82
N ARG A 54 15.07 4.87 10.20
CA ARG A 54 15.31 4.45 11.58
C ARG A 54 16.63 3.70 11.66
N LYS A 55 17.41 3.96 12.71
CA LYS A 55 18.65 3.23 12.99
C LYS A 55 18.50 2.47 14.31
N GLU A 56 18.88 1.20 14.29
CA GLU A 56 18.88 0.33 15.45
C GLU A 56 20.20 -0.44 15.49
N GLY A 57 21.13 0.05 16.33
CA GLY A 57 22.52 -0.43 16.32
C GLY A 57 23.16 -0.21 14.94
N GLU A 58 23.63 -1.30 14.33
CA GLU A 58 24.24 -1.30 12.99
C GLU A 58 23.21 -1.39 11.84
N LYS A 59 21.93 -1.65 12.15
CA LYS A 59 20.88 -1.76 11.13
C LYS A 59 20.28 -0.39 10.83
N THR A 60 20.06 -0.14 9.54
CA THR A 60 19.32 1.02 9.05
C THR A 60 18.10 0.52 8.30
N TYR A 61 16.93 1.04 8.66
CA TYR A 61 15.65 0.77 8.01
C TYR A 61 15.18 2.05 7.33
N ASP A 62 15.03 2.00 6.02
CA ASP A 62 14.59 3.12 5.18
C ASP A 62 13.19 2.82 4.65
N ILE A 63 12.28 3.80 4.69
CA ILE A 63 10.93 3.70 4.14
C ILE A 63 10.72 4.79 3.10
N VAL A 64 10.35 4.39 1.89
CA VAL A 64 10.04 5.28 0.78
C VAL A 64 8.54 5.18 0.47
N GLY A 65 7.83 6.28 0.61
CA GLY A 65 6.39 6.36 0.42
C GLY A 65 5.98 7.23 -0.77
N PHE A 66 5.05 6.73 -1.58
CA PHE A 66 4.33 7.51 -2.59
C PHE A 66 2.83 7.42 -2.32
N ASP A 67 2.15 8.55 -2.36
CA ASP A 67 0.71 8.62 -2.16
C ASP A 67 -0.06 8.70 -3.47
N ALA A 68 -1.29 8.21 -3.44
CA ALA A 68 -2.28 8.41 -4.48
C ALA A 68 -3.63 8.81 -3.84
N PRO A 69 -4.44 9.64 -4.52
CA PRO A 69 -5.72 10.08 -3.98
C PRO A 69 -6.74 8.94 -3.89
N ASP A 70 -6.58 7.89 -4.69
CA ASP A 70 -7.42 6.69 -4.70
C ASP A 70 -6.70 5.51 -5.38
N MET A 71 -7.34 4.34 -5.36
CA MET A 71 -6.84 3.12 -6.01
C MET A 71 -6.78 3.24 -7.54
N GLU A 72 -7.75 3.93 -8.17
CA GLU A 72 -7.85 4.03 -9.63
C GLU A 72 -6.64 4.78 -10.23
N THR A 73 -6.15 5.77 -9.50
CA THR A 73 -4.99 6.60 -9.87
C THR A 73 -3.67 6.11 -9.28
N SER A 74 -3.68 5.00 -8.53
CA SER A 74 -2.49 4.47 -7.84
C SER A 74 -1.40 3.92 -8.77
N THR A 75 -1.71 3.66 -10.04
CA THR A 75 -0.76 3.13 -11.04
C THR A 75 0.45 4.04 -11.24
N GLU A 76 0.27 5.37 -11.19
CA GLU A 76 1.38 6.32 -11.28
C GLU A 76 2.30 6.21 -10.06
N ALA A 77 1.73 6.11 -8.86
CA ALA A 77 2.49 5.92 -7.63
C ALA A 77 3.23 4.57 -7.63
N LEU A 78 2.61 3.50 -8.13
CA LEU A 78 3.24 2.19 -8.30
C LEU A 78 4.42 2.24 -9.28
N ALA A 79 4.29 2.95 -10.39
CA ALA A 79 5.40 3.13 -11.33
C ALA A 79 6.58 3.87 -10.68
N LYS A 80 6.29 4.90 -9.86
CA LYS A 80 7.32 5.63 -9.11
C LYS A 80 7.98 4.76 -8.04
N LEU A 81 7.22 3.93 -7.33
CA LEU A 81 7.75 2.95 -6.37
C LEU A 81 8.66 1.93 -7.06
N ALA A 82 8.26 1.41 -8.22
CA ALA A 82 9.09 0.51 -9.02
C ALA A 82 10.40 1.17 -9.46
N ALA A 83 10.34 2.44 -9.87
CA ALA A 83 11.53 3.22 -10.23
C ALA A 83 12.46 3.46 -9.03
N ALA A 84 11.91 3.84 -7.87
CA ALA A 84 12.69 3.99 -6.65
C ALA A 84 13.36 2.68 -6.25
N ARG A 85 12.64 1.56 -6.34
CA ARG A 85 13.17 0.23 -6.08
C ARG A 85 14.27 -0.19 -7.04
N ALA A 86 14.17 0.15 -8.32
CA ALA A 86 15.23 -0.12 -9.28
C ALA A 86 16.57 0.54 -8.89
N VAL A 87 16.54 1.65 -8.14
CA VAL A 87 17.71 2.39 -7.67
C VAL A 87 18.20 1.88 -6.30
N LEU A 88 17.27 1.73 -5.34
CA LEU A 88 17.62 1.43 -3.95
C LEU A 88 17.67 -0.09 -3.66
N GLY A 89 17.02 -0.92 -4.45
CA GLY A 89 16.97 -2.37 -4.30
C GLY A 89 16.25 -2.81 -3.02
N ASP A 90 16.75 -3.85 -2.37
CA ASP A 90 16.19 -4.37 -1.11
C ASP A 90 16.66 -3.61 0.16
N ARG A 91 17.26 -2.43 0.00
CA ARG A 91 17.78 -1.62 1.12
C ARG A 91 16.71 -0.76 1.81
N ALA A 92 15.55 -0.64 1.19
CA ALA A 92 14.44 0.15 1.68
C ALA A 92 13.13 -0.63 1.53
N ASP A 93 12.17 -0.25 2.35
CA ASP A 93 10.77 -0.59 2.27
C ASP A 93 10.05 0.41 1.36
N TYR A 94 9.11 -0.08 0.53
CA TYR A 94 8.39 0.73 -0.45
C TYR A 94 6.90 0.70 -0.13
N ALA A 95 6.30 1.85 0.18
CA ALA A 95 4.91 1.93 0.60
C ALA A 95 4.06 2.77 -0.37
N LEU A 96 2.99 2.17 -0.89
CA LEU A 96 1.89 2.89 -1.51
C LEU A 96 0.95 3.40 -0.40
N LEU A 97 0.78 4.71 -0.33
CA LEU A 97 0.00 5.39 0.70
C LEU A 97 -1.37 5.80 0.13
N LEU A 98 -2.45 5.32 0.74
CA LEU A 98 -3.80 5.52 0.23
C LEU A 98 -4.78 5.89 1.35
N PRO A 99 -5.86 6.62 1.02
CA PRO A 99 -6.99 6.72 1.94
C PRO A 99 -7.67 5.35 2.09
N PRO A 100 -8.43 5.13 3.18
CA PRO A 100 -9.10 3.87 3.38
C PRO A 100 -10.22 3.68 2.36
N ILE A 101 -10.29 2.47 1.83
CA ILE A 101 -11.26 2.03 0.83
C ILE A 101 -12.09 0.90 1.42
N ASN A 102 -13.31 0.71 0.91
CA ASN A 102 -14.11 -0.46 1.25
C ASN A 102 -13.36 -1.75 0.90
N GLU A 103 -13.36 -2.73 1.82
CA GLU A 103 -12.68 -4.01 1.65
C GLU A 103 -13.11 -4.75 0.39
N TYR A 104 -14.40 -4.71 0.03
CA TYR A 104 -14.92 -5.29 -1.20
C TYR A 104 -14.25 -4.68 -2.45
N LEU A 105 -14.20 -3.35 -2.55
CA LEU A 105 -13.59 -2.66 -3.69
C LEU A 105 -12.08 -2.88 -3.75
N LEU A 106 -11.43 -3.01 -2.59
CA LEU A 106 -10.03 -3.34 -2.53
C LEU A 106 -9.75 -4.75 -3.05
N LEU A 107 -10.53 -5.75 -2.63
CA LEU A 107 -10.42 -7.12 -3.12
C LEU A 107 -10.70 -7.19 -4.62
N GLU A 108 -11.72 -6.46 -5.11
CA GLU A 108 -11.97 -6.33 -6.55
C GLU A 108 -10.73 -5.80 -7.28
N TYR A 109 -10.15 -4.68 -6.81
CA TYR A 109 -8.94 -4.12 -7.41
C TYR A 109 -7.80 -5.13 -7.48
N PHE A 110 -7.51 -5.83 -6.37
CA PHE A 110 -6.43 -6.81 -6.35
C PHE A 110 -6.69 -8.05 -7.20
N ARG A 111 -7.95 -8.33 -7.56
CA ARG A 111 -8.32 -9.43 -8.48
C ARG A 111 -8.37 -9.00 -9.94
N GLN A 112 -8.40 -7.70 -10.25
CA GLN A 112 -8.44 -7.20 -11.63
C GLN A 112 -7.29 -7.79 -12.46
N ASP A 113 -7.57 -8.06 -13.73
CA ASP A 113 -6.63 -8.68 -14.68
C ASP A 113 -5.93 -9.93 -14.11
N ARG A 114 -6.70 -10.82 -13.46
CA ARG A 114 -6.20 -12.04 -12.79
C ARG A 114 -5.15 -11.75 -11.73
N GLY A 115 -5.31 -10.61 -11.05
CA GLY A 115 -4.40 -10.15 -10.01
C GLY A 115 -3.05 -9.67 -10.50
N ARG A 116 -2.94 -9.27 -11.77
CA ARG A 116 -1.71 -8.72 -12.37
C ARG A 116 -1.05 -7.67 -11.48
N TRP A 117 -1.81 -6.70 -10.99
CA TRP A 117 -1.27 -5.62 -10.16
C TRP A 117 -0.84 -6.11 -8.78
N TYR A 118 -1.64 -6.97 -8.15
CA TYR A 118 -1.27 -7.58 -6.88
C TYR A 118 0.03 -8.37 -6.99
N LEU A 119 0.14 -9.26 -7.97
CA LEU A 119 1.35 -10.06 -8.19
C LEU A 119 2.57 -9.18 -8.48
N ALA A 120 2.42 -8.14 -9.30
CA ALA A 120 3.50 -7.17 -9.55
C ALA A 120 3.94 -6.44 -8.27
N MET A 121 3.00 -6.06 -7.38
CA MET A 121 3.35 -5.48 -6.08
C MET A 121 4.10 -6.48 -5.20
N LYS A 122 3.71 -7.77 -5.20
CA LYS A 122 4.42 -8.81 -4.44
C LYS A 122 5.85 -9.02 -4.95
N ASP A 123 6.05 -9.10 -6.26
CA ASP A 123 7.38 -9.25 -6.87
C ASP A 123 8.28 -8.06 -6.55
N LEU A 124 7.70 -6.86 -6.52
CA LEU A 124 8.39 -5.62 -6.16
C LEU A 124 8.46 -5.38 -4.66
N LYS A 125 7.96 -6.30 -3.82
CA LYS A 125 7.90 -6.15 -2.35
C LYS A 125 7.31 -4.79 -1.92
N ILE A 126 6.32 -4.31 -2.66
CA ILE A 126 5.61 -3.07 -2.34
C ILE A 126 4.58 -3.38 -1.25
N MET A 127 4.60 -2.57 -0.20
CA MET A 127 3.55 -2.53 0.81
C MET A 127 2.44 -1.58 0.39
N VAL A 128 1.22 -1.86 0.81
CA VAL A 128 0.10 -0.93 0.63
C VAL A 128 -0.45 -0.56 2.00
N TRP A 129 -0.47 0.74 2.29
CA TRP A 129 -0.91 1.30 3.56
C TRP A 129 -2.20 2.10 3.37
N LEU A 130 -3.22 1.73 4.13
CA LEU A 130 -4.46 2.49 4.25
C LEU A 130 -4.36 3.41 5.46
N ILE A 131 -4.42 4.71 5.22
CA ILE A 131 -4.14 5.74 6.21
C ILE A 131 -5.43 6.48 6.50
N ASN A 132 -5.93 6.39 7.73
CA ASN A 132 -7.12 7.10 8.18
C ASN A 132 -6.74 8.18 9.19
N PRO A 133 -6.59 9.45 8.77
CA PRO A 133 -6.30 10.55 9.68
C PRO A 133 -7.45 10.89 10.65
N ALA A 134 -8.69 10.48 10.37
CA ALA A 134 -9.84 10.79 11.23
C ALA A 134 -9.95 9.82 12.41
N GLU A 135 -9.58 8.56 12.18
CA GLU A 135 -9.58 7.48 13.17
C GLU A 135 -8.16 7.17 13.69
N GLU A 136 -7.20 8.03 13.34
CA GLU A 136 -5.82 8.01 13.81
C GLU A 136 -5.09 6.68 13.60
N TYR A 137 -5.33 6.01 12.46
CA TYR A 137 -4.76 4.69 12.21
C TYR A 137 -4.10 4.51 10.85
N VAL A 138 -3.16 3.56 10.81
CA VAL A 138 -2.55 3.06 9.58
C VAL A 138 -2.68 1.54 9.55
N TRP A 139 -3.12 1.01 8.42
CA TRP A 139 -3.25 -0.43 8.19
C TRP A 139 -2.40 -0.85 6.98
N CYS A 140 -1.41 -1.73 7.22
CA CYS A 140 -0.66 -2.38 6.15
C CYS A 140 -1.44 -3.60 5.64
N ILE A 141 -1.99 -3.50 4.42
CA ILE A 141 -2.91 -4.53 3.90
C ILE A 141 -2.21 -5.66 3.16
N THR A 142 -1.11 -5.35 2.47
CA THR A 142 -0.24 -6.31 1.79
C THR A 142 1.21 -5.92 2.00
N GLY A 143 2.08 -6.93 2.04
CA GLY A 143 3.50 -6.74 2.31
C GLY A 143 3.79 -6.65 3.80
N GLU A 144 5.07 -6.59 4.13
CA GLU A 144 5.55 -6.59 5.50
C GLU A 144 6.85 -5.76 5.56
N PRO A 145 7.01 -4.87 6.55
CA PRO A 145 8.23 -4.09 6.70
C PRO A 145 9.42 -4.98 7.08
N LEU A 146 10.61 -4.53 6.68
CA LEU A 146 11.89 -5.06 7.12
C LEU A 146 12.10 -4.81 8.62
N ASP A 147 11.68 -3.64 9.10
CA ASP A 147 11.63 -3.30 10.50
C ASP A 147 10.41 -3.95 11.18
N LYS A 148 10.65 -5.01 11.94
CA LYS A 148 9.58 -5.75 12.62
C LYS A 148 8.95 -4.96 13.77
N THR A 149 9.61 -3.94 14.32
CA THR A 149 9.00 -3.11 15.35
C THR A 149 7.88 -2.25 14.77
N LEU A 150 7.97 -1.85 13.49
CA LEU A 150 6.93 -1.07 12.83
C LEU A 150 5.58 -1.82 12.78
N LEU A 151 5.60 -3.15 12.78
CA LEU A 151 4.39 -3.97 12.81
C LEU A 151 3.52 -3.71 14.03
N GLU A 152 4.12 -3.32 15.15
CA GLU A 152 3.42 -3.08 16.42
C GLU A 152 2.55 -1.81 16.37
N PHE A 153 2.88 -0.88 15.46
CA PHE A 153 2.19 0.40 15.28
C PHE A 153 1.02 0.33 14.30
N PHE A 154 1.01 -0.63 13.38
CA PHE A 154 -0.17 -0.85 12.53
C PHE A 154 -1.35 -1.33 13.38
N VAL A 155 -2.58 -1.06 12.90
CA VAL A 155 -3.80 -1.54 13.57
C VAL A 155 -3.72 -3.04 13.85
N GLN A 156 -3.67 -3.38 15.13
CA GLN A 156 -3.66 -4.77 15.60
C GLN A 156 -5.03 -5.41 15.37
N GLY A 157 -5.06 -6.65 14.87
CA GLY A 157 -6.29 -7.42 14.63
C GLY A 157 -6.78 -7.42 13.17
N LYS A 158 -6.22 -6.58 12.29
CA LYS A 158 -6.45 -6.71 10.84
C LYS A 158 -5.32 -7.51 10.21
N ILE A 159 -5.56 -8.81 10.02
CA ILE A 159 -4.65 -9.72 9.32
C ILE A 159 -4.35 -9.13 7.93
N SER A 160 -3.11 -9.24 7.46
CA SER A 160 -2.79 -8.91 6.06
C SER A 160 -3.75 -9.68 5.14
N ALA A 161 -4.29 -8.98 4.14
CA ALA A 161 -5.18 -9.59 3.16
C ALA A 161 -4.44 -10.54 2.21
N ASP A 162 -3.10 -10.64 2.31
CA ASP A 162 -2.27 -11.43 1.41
C ASP A 162 -2.74 -12.88 1.26
N PHE A 163 -3.06 -13.55 2.37
CA PHE A 163 -3.51 -14.95 2.31
C PHE A 163 -4.83 -15.10 1.54
N LEU A 164 -5.79 -14.20 1.80
CA LEU A 164 -7.11 -14.24 1.15
C LEU A 164 -7.00 -13.93 -0.33
N ILE A 165 -6.28 -12.85 -0.68
CA ILE A 165 -6.07 -12.41 -2.06
C ILE A 165 -5.34 -13.49 -2.85
N MET A 166 -4.25 -14.04 -2.31
CA MET A 166 -3.46 -15.07 -2.99
C MET A 166 -4.27 -16.35 -3.23
N ARG A 167 -5.08 -16.78 -2.25
CA ARG A 167 -5.98 -17.93 -2.40
C ARG A 167 -6.94 -17.76 -3.58
N GLU A 168 -7.52 -16.57 -3.70
CA GLU A 168 -8.51 -16.26 -4.74
C GLU A 168 -7.89 -16.09 -6.12
N ILE A 169 -6.73 -15.44 -6.22
CA ILE A 169 -5.98 -15.34 -7.48
C ILE A 169 -5.59 -16.73 -7.98
N ASN A 170 -5.06 -17.58 -7.11
CA ASN A 170 -4.70 -18.95 -7.49
C ASN A 170 -5.93 -19.75 -7.98
N GLN A 171 -7.08 -19.60 -7.33
CA GLN A 171 -8.32 -20.20 -7.81
C GLN A 171 -8.69 -19.72 -9.22
N LEU A 172 -8.63 -18.41 -9.47
CA LEU A 172 -8.92 -17.84 -10.80
C LEU A 172 -7.96 -18.37 -11.87
N LEU A 173 -6.67 -18.46 -11.57
CA LEU A 173 -5.66 -18.99 -12.49
C LEU A 173 -5.90 -20.46 -12.80
N TRP A 174 -6.18 -21.29 -11.79
CA TRP A 174 -6.51 -22.71 -12.00
C TRP A 174 -7.77 -22.92 -12.82
N GLU A 175 -8.82 -22.13 -12.59
CA GLU A 175 -10.07 -22.21 -13.36
C GLU A 175 -9.85 -21.89 -14.84
N ASP A 176 -8.96 -20.93 -15.14
CA ASP A 176 -8.63 -20.56 -16.52
C ASP A 176 -7.75 -21.61 -17.21
N GLU A 177 -6.75 -22.16 -16.52
CA GLU A 177 -5.96 -23.30 -17.02
C GLU A 177 -6.86 -24.49 -17.38
N LEU A 178 -7.82 -24.83 -16.51
CA LEU A 178 -8.79 -25.90 -16.78
C LEU A 178 -9.64 -25.63 -18.03
N ARG A 179 -10.06 -24.39 -18.26
CA ARG A 179 -10.82 -24.00 -19.46
C ARG A 179 -9.98 -24.10 -20.72
N GLU A 180 -8.73 -23.65 -20.67
CA GLU A 180 -7.79 -23.74 -21.80
C GLU A 180 -7.54 -25.19 -22.18
N MET A 181 -7.24 -26.06 -21.20
CA MET A 181 -7.07 -27.50 -21.41
C MET A 181 -8.32 -28.19 -22.00
N GLN A 182 -9.52 -27.72 -21.67
CA GLN A 182 -10.77 -28.26 -22.21
C GLN A 182 -11.03 -27.80 -23.65
N ASN A 183 -10.59 -26.58 -24.01
CA ASN A 183 -10.71 -26.04 -25.36
C ASN A 183 -9.69 -26.65 -26.32
N GLU A 184 -8.48 -26.96 -25.87
CA GLU A 184 -7.45 -27.65 -26.67
C GLU A 184 -7.77 -29.12 -26.98
N ARG A 185 -8.70 -29.73 -26.22
CA ARG A 185 -9.15 -31.11 -26.40
C ARG A 185 -10.38 -31.24 -27.30
N ARG A 186 -10.89 -30.14 -27.87
CA ARG A 186 -12.01 -30.11 -28.83
C ARG A 186 -11.50 -29.82 -30.24
#